data_AF-A0A1F9DWJ2-F1
#
_entry.id   AF-A0A1F9DWJ2-F1
#
_cell.length_a   1.000
_cell.length_b   1.000
_cell.length_c   1.000
_cell.angle_alpha   90.00
_cell.angle_beta   90.00
_cell.angle_gamma   90.00
#
_symmetry.space_group_name_H-M   'P 1'
#
loop_
_entity.id
_entity.type
_entity.pdbx_description
1 polymer ?
#
loop_
_entity_poly.entity_id
_entity_poly.type
_entity_poly.pdbx_seq_one_letter_code
_entity_poly.pdbx_strand_id
1 'polypeptide(L)'
;MRQFPELDGKGITIGHTKVHLGSAVLPRYPTPESKLTIRLKVRKLTYNTIGHELTHLLQGLSRQSALTTRIPAGEKQCDVWTIARSGLFCDDAPGYLRLPRVVREKWPEYARSVRSLCIAAIEKRRTYRLYLRWLEAEIKQLARRPLKKARDATQLSLPI
;
A
#
# COMPACT_ATOMS: atom_id res chain seq x y z
N MET A 1 3.75 -9.98 -11.04
CA MET A 1 3.68 -10.67 -9.74
C MET A 1 4.89 -10.51 -8.82
N ARG A 2 6.10 -10.09 -9.25
CA ARG A 2 7.31 -10.05 -8.39
C ARG A 2 7.15 -9.40 -7.00
N GLN A 3 6.24 -8.42 -6.85
CA GLN A 3 5.97 -7.78 -5.55
C GLN A 3 4.91 -8.51 -4.70
N PHE A 4 4.17 -9.45 -5.29
CA PHE A 4 3.11 -10.27 -4.70
C PHE A 4 3.32 -11.76 -5.06
N PRO A 5 4.44 -12.38 -4.63
CA PRO A 5 4.71 -13.79 -4.92
C PRO A 5 3.64 -14.73 -4.35
N GLU A 6 2.89 -14.31 -3.33
CA GLU A 6 1.79 -15.08 -2.74
C GLU A 6 0.60 -15.28 -3.72
N LEU A 7 0.58 -14.52 -4.81
CA LEU A 7 -0.40 -14.62 -5.89
C LEU A 7 0.17 -15.34 -7.13
N ASP A 8 1.43 -15.77 -7.13
CA ASP A 8 2.01 -16.51 -8.25
C ASP A 8 1.23 -17.80 -8.54
N GLY A 9 1.03 -18.10 -9.83
CA GLY A 9 0.24 -19.24 -10.29
C GLY A 9 -1.28 -19.08 -10.12
N LYS A 10 -1.78 -18.01 -9.48
CA LYS A 10 -3.22 -17.74 -9.39
C LYS A 10 -3.71 -16.92 -10.58
N GLY A 11 -4.80 -17.37 -11.21
CA GLY A 11 -5.49 -16.61 -12.25
C GLY A 11 -6.20 -15.39 -11.67
N ILE A 12 -5.73 -14.18 -12.00
CA ILE A 12 -6.38 -12.92 -11.63
C ILE A 12 -7.05 -12.32 -12.85
N THR A 13 -8.37 -12.22 -12.82
CA THR A 13 -9.17 -11.51 -13.81
C THR A 13 -9.24 -10.04 -13.43
N ILE A 14 -8.81 -9.15 -14.32
CA ILE A 14 -8.90 -7.70 -14.12
C ILE A 14 -9.99 -7.16 -15.04
N GLY A 15 -11.01 -6.52 -14.47
CA GLY A 15 -12.12 -5.92 -15.21
C GLY A 15 -12.26 -4.42 -14.90
N HIS A 16 -12.56 -3.62 -15.91
CA HIS A 16 -12.93 -2.22 -15.74
C HIS A 16 -14.45 -2.13 -15.49
N THR A 17 -14.88 -1.41 -14.45
CA THR A 17 -16.30 -1.32 -14.05
C THR A 17 -16.82 0.11 -14.10
N LYS A 18 -18.08 0.29 -14.48
CA LYS A 18 -18.77 1.60 -14.44
C LYS A 18 -19.39 1.92 -13.08
N VAL A 19 -19.48 0.99 -12.13
CA VAL A 19 -20.35 1.11 -10.94
C VAL A 19 -19.59 1.21 -9.60
N HIS A 20 -18.51 0.45 -9.39
CA HIS A 20 -17.78 0.42 -8.10
C HIS A 20 -16.36 1.00 -8.22
N LEU A 21 -15.97 1.91 -7.30
CA LEU A 21 -14.55 2.18 -7.02
C LEU A 21 -13.94 0.88 -6.52
N GLY A 22 -12.88 0.38 -7.16
CA GLY A 22 -11.99 -0.70 -6.70
C GLY A 22 -12.63 -1.85 -5.89
N SER A 23 -12.77 -3.05 -6.47
CA SER A 23 -13.10 -4.22 -5.66
C SER A 23 -12.28 -5.45 -6.00
N ALA A 24 -11.73 -6.08 -4.96
CA ALA A 24 -11.08 -7.36 -4.99
C ALA A 24 -12.04 -8.42 -4.41
N VAL A 25 -12.47 -9.37 -5.25
CA VAL A 25 -13.44 -10.40 -4.88
C VAL A 25 -12.78 -11.78 -4.85
N LEU A 26 -12.95 -12.45 -3.72
CA LEU A 26 -12.62 -13.86 -3.51
C LEU A 26 -13.92 -14.67 -3.44
N PRO A 27 -14.00 -15.83 -4.11
CA PRO A 27 -15.10 -16.76 -3.93
C PRO A 27 -15.23 -17.21 -2.47
N ARG A 28 -16.47 -17.39 -2.00
CA ARG A 28 -16.77 -17.81 -0.62
C ARG A 28 -16.24 -19.22 -0.32
N TYR A 29 -16.17 -20.08 -1.34
CA TYR A 29 -15.60 -21.42 -1.31
C TYR A 29 -14.57 -21.55 -2.45
N PRO A 30 -13.29 -21.27 -2.19
CA PRO A 30 -12.27 -21.30 -3.23
C PRO A 30 -11.90 -22.73 -3.61
N THR A 31 -12.21 -23.14 -4.83
CA THR A 31 -11.55 -24.27 -5.51
C THR A 31 -10.16 -23.84 -6.02
N PRO A 32 -9.26 -24.76 -6.38
CA PRO A 32 -7.98 -24.42 -7.02
C PRO A 32 -8.13 -23.53 -8.28
N GLU A 33 -9.28 -23.62 -8.94
CA GLU A 33 -9.64 -22.90 -10.17
C GLU A 33 -10.36 -21.56 -9.90
N SER A 34 -10.53 -21.19 -8.64
CA SER A 34 -11.27 -19.99 -8.25
C SER A 34 -10.61 -18.72 -8.77
N LYS A 35 -11.30 -18.04 -9.70
CA LYS A 35 -10.83 -16.81 -10.33
C LYS A 35 -10.85 -15.67 -9.31
N LEU A 36 -9.69 -15.13 -9.01
CA LEU A 36 -9.56 -13.87 -8.27
C LEU A 36 -9.97 -12.74 -9.20
N THR A 37 -10.88 -11.86 -8.77
CA THR A 37 -11.34 -10.76 -9.65
C THR A 37 -11.01 -9.42 -9.02
N ILE A 38 -10.29 -8.58 -9.78
CA ILE A 38 -10.09 -7.17 -9.46
C ILE A 38 -10.94 -6.33 -10.41
N ARG A 39 -11.73 -5.43 -9.85
CA ARG A 39 -12.65 -4.55 -10.55
C ARG A 39 -12.26 -3.11 -10.31
N LEU A 40 -11.75 -2.44 -11.34
CA LEU A 40 -11.24 -1.06 -11.21
C LEU A 40 -12.20 -0.07 -11.86
N LYS A 41 -12.56 0.98 -11.11
CA LYS A 41 -13.13 2.22 -11.63
C LYS A 41 -12.32 3.36 -11.05
N VAL A 42 -11.25 3.74 -11.75
CA VAL A 42 -10.38 4.82 -11.32
C VAL A 42 -10.19 5.80 -12.46
N ARG A 43 -10.26 7.10 -12.14
CA ARG A 43 -9.98 8.17 -13.11
C ARG A 43 -8.52 8.17 -13.55
N LYS A 44 -7.63 7.79 -12.63
CA LYS A 44 -6.19 7.62 -12.84
C LYS A 44 -5.78 6.28 -12.25
N LEU A 45 -5.21 5.40 -13.08
CA LEU A 45 -4.65 4.14 -12.62
C LEU A 45 -3.22 4.37 -12.13
N THR A 46 -2.97 4.10 -10.85
CA THR A 46 -1.66 4.22 -10.20
C THR A 46 -1.19 2.85 -9.73
N TYR A 47 0.14 2.68 -9.60
CA TYR A 47 0.68 1.47 -8.98
C TYR A 47 0.16 1.33 -7.55
N ASN A 48 -0.02 2.42 -6.82
CA ASN A 48 -0.68 2.43 -5.52
C ASN A 48 -2.07 1.77 -5.56
N THR A 49 -2.93 2.16 -6.50
CA THR A 49 -4.27 1.57 -6.65
C THR A 49 -4.17 0.07 -6.95
N ILE A 50 -3.31 -0.32 -7.89
CA ILE A 50 -3.12 -1.73 -8.25
C ILE A 50 -2.64 -2.54 -7.04
N GLY A 51 -1.66 -2.00 -6.30
CA GLY A 51 -1.12 -2.61 -5.10
C GLY A 51 -2.14 -2.73 -3.97
N HIS A 52 -3.03 -1.75 -3.84
CA HIS A 52 -4.13 -1.74 -2.88
C HIS A 52 -5.10 -2.90 -3.16
N GLU A 53 -5.59 -3.03 -4.39
CA GLU A 53 -6.50 -4.13 -4.73
C GLU A 53 -5.85 -5.51 -4.61
N LEU A 54 -4.58 -5.65 -5.01
CA LEU A 54 -3.84 -6.91 -4.83
C LEU A 54 -3.65 -7.24 -3.34
N THR A 55 -3.43 -6.24 -2.50
CA THR A 55 -3.33 -6.43 -1.04
C THR A 55 -4.67 -6.85 -0.45
N HIS A 56 -5.80 -6.37 -0.95
CA HIS A 56 -7.12 -6.87 -0.54
C HIS A 56 -7.31 -8.36 -0.86
N LEU A 57 -6.84 -8.83 -2.02
CA LEU A 57 -6.83 -10.27 -2.30
C LEU A 57 -6.01 -11.04 -1.27
N LEU A 58 -4.84 -10.53 -0.87
CA LEU A 58 -4.05 -11.16 0.19
C LEU A 58 -4.74 -11.12 1.55
N GLN A 59 -5.42 -10.03 1.91
CA GLN A 59 -6.22 -9.95 3.13
C GLN A 59 -7.26 -11.06 3.16
N GLY A 60 -8.00 -11.25 2.07
CA GLY A 60 -9.02 -12.31 2.00
C GLY A 60 -8.43 -13.72 1.99
N LEU A 61 -7.33 -13.96 1.25
CA LEU A 61 -6.64 -15.25 1.25
C LEU A 61 -6.08 -15.62 2.64
N SER A 62 -5.52 -14.65 3.36
CA SER A 62 -4.96 -14.86 4.71
C SER A 62 -6.00 -15.21 5.77
N ARG A 63 -7.29 -15.03 5.46
CA ARG A 63 -8.40 -15.47 6.32
C ARG A 63 -8.82 -16.92 6.03
N GLN A 64 -8.56 -17.40 4.82
CA GLN A 64 -9.02 -18.71 4.33
C GLN A 64 -7.92 -19.77 4.39
N SER A 65 -6.64 -19.37 4.40
CA SER A 65 -5.48 -20.25 4.41
C SER A 65 -4.52 -19.87 5.53
N ALA A 66 -3.74 -20.84 6.01
CA ALA A 66 -2.59 -20.64 6.89
C ALA A 66 -1.41 -19.99 6.15
N LEU A 67 -1.65 -18.82 5.52
CA LEU A 67 -0.57 -18.00 5.00
C LEU A 67 0.34 -17.60 6.16
N THR A 68 1.65 -17.73 5.95
CA THR A 68 2.70 -17.41 6.93
C THR A 68 2.61 -15.97 7.45
N THR A 69 2.05 -15.06 6.64
CA THR A 69 1.82 -13.66 7.02
C THR A 69 0.33 -13.31 6.97
N ARG A 70 -0.28 -13.11 8.15
CA ARG A 70 -1.68 -12.69 8.26
C ARG A 70 -1.80 -11.18 8.15
N ILE A 71 -2.29 -10.70 7.00
CA ILE A 71 -2.61 -9.29 6.78
C ILE A 71 -3.98 -9.00 7.40
N PRO A 72 -4.10 -8.05 8.34
CA PRO A 72 -5.41 -7.72 8.93
C PRO A 72 -6.35 -7.15 7.88
N ALA A 73 -7.63 -7.48 7.98
CA ALA A 73 -8.67 -6.90 7.13
C ALA A 73 -8.84 -5.39 7.38
N GLY A 74 -9.26 -4.67 6.34
CA GLY A 74 -9.66 -3.27 6.40
C GLY A 74 -8.82 -2.36 5.50
N GLU A 75 -9.44 -1.26 5.07
CA GLU A 75 -8.87 -0.33 4.08
C GLU A 75 -7.57 0.34 4.54
N LYS A 76 -7.52 0.78 5.79
CA LYS A 76 -6.31 1.42 6.35
C LYS A 76 -5.14 0.44 6.39
N GLN A 77 -5.41 -0.79 6.78
CA GLN A 77 -4.40 -1.85 6.79
C GLN A 77 -3.98 -2.18 5.36
N CYS A 78 -4.92 -2.19 4.41
CA CYS A 78 -4.62 -2.39 3.01
C CYS A 78 -3.61 -1.34 2.49
N ASP A 79 -3.86 -0.06 2.77
CA ASP A 79 -2.94 1.03 2.42
C ASP A 79 -1.56 0.85 3.07
N VAL A 80 -1.51 0.58 4.38
CA VAL A 80 -0.24 0.43 5.11
C VAL A 80 0.60 -0.70 4.53
N TRP A 81 -0.02 -1.86 4.29
CA TRP A 81 0.67 -3.03 3.75
C TRP A 81 1.08 -2.84 2.29
N THR A 82 0.25 -2.17 1.48
CA THR A 82 0.58 -1.81 0.11
C THR A 82 1.81 -0.90 0.06
N ILE A 83 1.79 0.20 0.81
CA ILE A 83 2.91 1.16 0.85
C ILE A 83 4.19 0.52 1.39
N ALA A 84 4.10 -0.30 2.43
CA ALA A 84 5.26 -0.97 3.02
C ALA A 84 5.92 -1.96 2.03
N ARG A 85 5.12 -2.65 1.22
CA ARG A 85 5.57 -3.74 0.33
C ARG A 85 6.63 -3.29 -0.66
N SER A 86 6.48 -2.13 -1.30
CA SER A 86 7.45 -1.66 -2.29
C SER A 86 7.42 -0.15 -2.49
N GLY A 87 8.59 0.42 -2.82
CA GLY A 87 8.68 1.82 -3.24
C GLY A 87 7.88 2.11 -4.52
N LEU A 88 7.63 1.08 -5.35
CA LEU A 88 6.79 1.17 -6.55
C LEU A 88 5.38 1.70 -6.25
N PHE A 89 4.80 1.33 -5.11
CA PHE A 89 3.43 1.69 -4.73
C PHE A 89 3.33 3.08 -4.08
N CYS A 90 4.44 3.82 -4.04
CA CYS A 90 4.50 5.17 -3.51
C CYS A 90 4.34 6.25 -4.60
N ASP A 91 3.88 5.87 -5.79
CA ASP A 91 3.64 6.77 -6.92
C ASP A 91 2.43 7.71 -6.71
N ASP A 92 1.54 7.36 -5.77
CA ASP A 92 0.45 8.21 -5.31
C ASP A 92 0.18 8.03 -3.80
N ALA A 93 -0.48 9.01 -3.20
CA ALA A 93 -0.78 9.01 -1.77
C ALA A 93 -1.91 8.01 -1.45
N PRO A 94 -1.82 7.23 -0.36
CA PRO A 94 -2.88 6.31 0.05
C PRO A 94 -4.22 7.02 0.31
N GLY A 95 -5.31 6.32 0.00
CA GLY A 95 -6.67 6.87 0.07
C GLY A 95 -7.25 6.93 1.48
N TYR A 96 -7.08 5.87 2.26
CA TYR A 96 -7.73 5.64 3.55
C TYR A 96 -6.82 5.89 4.75
N LEU A 97 -5.50 5.76 4.59
CA LEU A 97 -4.54 6.16 5.62
C LEU A 97 -4.65 7.67 5.87
N ARG A 98 -4.83 8.05 7.14
CA ARG A 98 -4.99 9.46 7.50
C ARG A 98 -3.65 10.18 7.39
N LEU A 99 -3.55 11.06 6.38
CA LEU A 99 -2.39 11.91 6.15
C LEU A 99 -2.72 13.37 6.50
N PRO A 100 -1.81 14.11 7.16
CA PRO A 100 -1.86 15.57 7.20
C PRO A 100 -1.91 16.14 5.77
N ARG A 101 -2.62 17.25 5.58
CA ARG A 101 -2.82 17.87 4.26
C ARG A 101 -1.50 18.13 3.53
N VAL A 102 -0.52 18.71 4.22
CA VAL A 102 0.82 18.99 3.66
C VAL A 102 1.53 17.73 3.16
N VAL A 103 1.37 16.60 3.86
CA VAL A 103 1.98 15.32 3.47
C VAL A 103 1.33 14.79 2.20
N ARG A 104 0.01 14.96 2.06
CA ARG A 104 -0.73 14.53 0.87
C ARG A 104 -0.41 15.41 -0.35
N GLU A 105 -0.39 16.73 -0.17
CA GLU A 105 -0.11 17.69 -1.26
C GLU A 105 1.33 17.59 -1.75
N LYS A 106 2.29 17.33 -0.85
CA LYS A 106 3.71 17.15 -1.17
C LYS A 106 4.14 15.69 -1.14
N TRP A 107 3.25 14.79 -1.57
CA TRP A 107 3.45 13.34 -1.43
C TRP A 107 4.83 12.85 -1.89
N PRO A 108 5.39 13.28 -3.04
CA PRO A 108 6.72 12.83 -3.48
C PRO A 108 7.85 13.11 -2.47
N GLU A 109 7.75 14.19 -1.70
CA GLU A 109 8.74 14.58 -0.68
C GLU A 109 8.65 13.69 0.57
N TYR A 110 7.46 13.20 0.89
CA TYR A 110 7.19 12.44 2.12
C TYR A 110 7.08 10.93 1.91
N ALA A 111 6.83 10.47 0.69
CA ALA A 111 6.54 9.09 0.33
C ALA A 111 7.51 8.07 0.96
N ARG A 112 8.83 8.31 0.85
CA ARG A 112 9.86 7.43 1.42
C ARG A 112 9.80 7.35 2.94
N SER A 113 9.58 8.48 3.59
CA SER A 113 9.47 8.58 5.06
C SER A 113 8.20 7.89 5.56
N VAL A 114 7.06 8.14 4.89
CA VAL A 114 5.79 7.47 5.20
C VAL A 114 5.90 5.96 4.98
N ARG A 115 6.55 5.50 3.91
CA ARG A 115 6.82 4.08 3.69
C ARG A 115 7.63 3.45 4.82
N SER A 116 8.69 4.13 5.26
CA SER A 116 9.52 3.67 6.38
C SER A 116 8.69 3.53 7.66
N LEU A 117 7.78 4.47 7.92
CA LEU A 117 6.84 4.39 9.03
C LEU A 117 5.83 3.24 8.88
N CYS A 118 5.31 2.97 7.67
CA CYS A 118 4.43 1.83 7.42
C CYS A 118 5.13 0.49 7.71
N ILE A 119 6.40 0.32 7.29
CA ILE A 119 7.20 -0.86 7.60
C ILE A 119 7.37 -1.01 9.11
N ALA A 120 7.76 0.07 9.80
CA ALA A 120 7.90 0.07 11.25
C ALA A 120 6.57 -0.23 11.96
N ALA A 121 5.44 0.22 11.41
CA ALA A 121 4.11 -0.03 11.97
C ALA A 121 3.72 -1.51 11.87
N ILE A 122 4.07 -2.20 10.77
CA ILE A 122 3.83 -3.64 10.61
C ILE A 122 4.65 -4.44 11.64
N GLU A 123 5.91 -4.07 11.87
CA GLU A 123 6.73 -4.69 12.91
C GLU A 123 6.18 -4.41 14.31
N LYS A 124 5.82 -3.15 14.58
CA LYS A 124 5.23 -2.73 15.86
C LYS A 124 3.91 -3.43 16.18
N ARG A 125 3.14 -3.84 15.16
CA ARG A 125 1.89 -4.60 15.33
C ARG A 125 2.11 -5.90 16.11
N ARG A 126 3.30 -6.53 16.04
CA ARG A 126 3.58 -7.80 16.73
C ARG A 126 3.37 -7.71 18.24
N THR A 127 3.58 -6.53 18.83
CA THR A 127 3.47 -6.30 20.27
C THR A 127 2.47 -5.20 20.64
N TYR A 128 2.04 -4.36 19.70
CA TYR A 128 1.19 -3.19 19.97
C TYR A 128 -0.08 -3.15 19.11
N ARG A 129 -1.21 -3.48 19.72
CA ARG A 129 -2.53 -3.51 19.05
C ARG A 129 -2.97 -2.18 18.44
N LEU A 130 -2.51 -1.04 18.97
CA LEU A 130 -2.86 0.31 18.49
C LEU A 130 -1.81 0.88 17.52
N TYR A 131 -1.04 0.04 16.83
CA TYR A 131 0.01 0.45 15.90
C TYR A 131 -0.45 1.45 14.83
N LEU A 132 -1.70 1.39 14.35
CA LEU A 132 -2.24 2.37 13.40
C LEU A 132 -2.37 3.78 14.00
N ARG A 133 -2.82 3.89 15.27
CA ARG A 133 -2.88 5.18 15.98
C ARG A 133 -1.48 5.75 16.19
N TRP A 134 -0.52 4.88 16.49
CA TRP A 134 0.88 5.27 16.58
C TRP A 134 1.40 5.76 15.23
N LEU A 135 1.16 5.02 14.14
CA LEU A 135 1.57 5.40 12.79
C LEU A 135 1.01 6.77 12.40
N GLU A 136 -0.29 6.99 12.57
CA GLU A 136 -0.93 8.28 12.26
C GLU A 136 -0.33 9.42 13.10
N ALA A 137 0.05 9.16 14.36
CA ALA A 137 0.75 10.13 15.20
C ALA A 137 2.16 10.44 14.69
N GLU A 138 2.94 9.44 14.29
CA GLU A 138 4.28 9.63 13.71
C GLU A 138 4.23 10.42 12.40
N ILE A 139 3.27 10.11 11.52
CA ILE A 139 3.08 10.87 10.26
C ILE A 139 2.70 12.33 10.57
N LYS A 140 1.91 12.57 11.64
CA LYS A 140 1.61 13.94 12.08
C LYS A 140 2.86 14.67 12.57
N GLN A 141 3.79 14.00 13.24
CA GLN A 141 5.07 14.61 13.63
C GLN A 141 5.98 14.85 12.43
N LEU A 142 5.97 13.95 11.44
CA LEU A 142 6.71 14.13 10.19
C LEU A 142 6.30 15.43 9.47
N ALA A 143 5.00 15.74 9.45
CA ALA A 143 4.48 16.98 8.87
C ALA A 143 4.94 18.26 9.59
N ARG A 144 5.32 18.16 10.86
CA ARG A 144 5.76 19.30 11.70
C ARG A 144 7.26 19.54 11.60
N ARG A 145 8.02 18.56 11.12
CA ARG A 145 9.47 18.68 10.99
C ARG A 145 9.79 19.38 9.67
N PRO A 146 10.75 20.32 9.64
CA PRO A 146 11.26 20.84 8.39
C PRO A 146 11.82 19.67 7.59
N LEU A 147 11.35 19.51 6.35
CA LEU A 147 11.94 18.55 5.43
C LEU A 147 13.42 18.92 5.27
N LYS A 148 14.31 17.98 5.60
CA LYS A 148 15.71 18.14 5.20
C LYS A 148 15.69 18.22 3.68
N LYS A 149 16.07 19.37 3.10
CA LYS A 149 16.36 19.45 1.67
C LYS A 149 17.27 18.27 1.35
N ALA A 150 16.87 17.44 0.40
CA ALA A 150 17.80 16.49 -0.19
C ALA A 150 19.04 17.33 -0.56
N ARG A 151 20.22 16.93 -0.06
CA ARG A 151 21.48 17.56 -0.49
C ARG A 151 21.40 17.62 -2.00
N ASP A 152 21.45 18.84 -2.54
CA ASP A 152 21.47 19.08 -3.98
C ASP A 152 22.44 18.05 -4.56
N ALA A 153 21.93 17.24 -5.48
CA ALA A 153 22.72 16.29 -6.23
C ALA A 153 23.94 17.07 -6.70
N THR A 154 25.10 16.66 -6.21
CA THR A 154 26.39 17.26 -6.51
C THR A 154 26.44 17.39 -8.01
N GLN A 155 26.34 18.62 -8.51
CA GLN A 155 26.43 18.93 -9.91
C GLN A 155 27.77 18.35 -10.36
N LEU A 156 27.73 17.20 -11.06
CA LEU A 156 28.89 16.62 -11.70
C LEU A 156 29.31 17.64 -12.76
N SER A 157 30.22 18.53 -12.38
CA SER A 157 30.94 19.39 -13.31
C SER A 157 31.71 18.46 -14.24
N LEU A 158 31.35 18.45 -15.52
CA LEU A 158 32.17 17.83 -16.54
C LEU A 158 33.49 18.63 -16.64
N PRO A 159 34.65 17.97 -16.68
CA PRO A 159 35.91 18.66 -16.94
C PRO A 159 35.88 19.27 -18.35
N ILE A 160 36.41 20.48 -18.46
CA ILE A 160 36.63 21.24 -19.70
C ILE A 160 37.68 20.54 -20.55
#